data_AF-W7XXM5-F1
#
_entry.id   AF-W7XXM5-F1
#
_cell.length_a   1.000
_cell.length_b   1.000
_cell.length_c   1.000
_cell.angle_alpha   90.00
_cell.angle_beta   90.00
_cell.angle_gamma   90.00
#
_symmetry.space_group_name_H-M   'P 1'
#
loop_
_entity.id
_entity.type
_entity.pdbx_description
1 polymer ?
#
loop_
_entity_poly.entity_id
_entity_poly.type
_entity_poly.pdbx_seq_one_letter_code
_entity_poly.pdbx_strand_id
1 'polypeptide(L)'
;MKIKSIIVLCMLFVGAVGINAQSYQLRYKLKNGQEYRFYQETKMNITQSLGIIEQEIKNEFKGITRFIPIGKEGENIILNASFETMIIHIESMMFNINYDSSKPVQANDKVANIYNGVIGKDFKMVITPQGEVIRIDGIDKLINDAVNNMGDLQPQVASQMRKTLSGHFGEEALSGNMAMLLSMYPSENKKVGDTWSMNTKLTSALKATLNNEWTLADAANNQWKLKGNGRITTLGEESEMNGMKMSFNLKGNQDSEFIVNQEDGWFVSGKQSQHIEGTISMKGNSQMPQGMEVPMKVVSSTYLEKR
;
A
#
# COMPACT_ATOMS: atom_id res chain seq x y z
N MET A 1 -7.96 19.47 -87.25
CA MET A 1 -6.68 19.21 -86.55
C MET A 1 -6.63 20.07 -85.30
N LYS A 2 -6.32 19.45 -84.14
CA LYS A 2 -6.10 20.03 -82.79
C LYS A 2 -7.33 20.51 -82.00
N ILE A 3 -7.88 19.62 -81.16
CA ILE A 3 -8.74 19.98 -80.01
C ILE A 3 -8.12 19.39 -78.72
N LYS A 4 -7.68 20.33 -77.88
CA LYS A 4 -7.75 20.40 -76.41
C LYS A 4 -7.30 19.19 -75.57
N SER A 5 -6.13 19.38 -74.95
CA SER A 5 -5.66 18.65 -73.77
C SER A 5 -6.67 18.77 -72.62
N ILE A 6 -7.15 17.63 -72.12
CA ILE A 6 -7.90 17.52 -70.87
C ILE A 6 -6.89 17.21 -69.77
N ILE A 7 -6.64 18.18 -68.89
CA ILE A 7 -5.91 17.97 -67.64
C ILE A 7 -6.93 17.45 -66.62
N VAL A 8 -6.79 16.18 -66.23
CA VAL A 8 -7.56 15.58 -65.13
C VAL A 8 -6.86 15.93 -63.82
N LEU A 9 -7.47 16.83 -63.05
CA LEU A 9 -7.05 17.15 -61.67
C LEU A 9 -7.58 16.05 -60.74
N CYS A 10 -6.74 15.07 -60.40
CA CYS A 10 -7.02 14.12 -59.33
C CYS A 10 -6.89 14.83 -57.97
N MET A 11 -8.02 15.22 -57.39
CA MET A 11 -8.08 15.74 -56.02
C MET A 11 -7.95 14.56 -55.05
N LEU A 12 -6.74 14.34 -54.52
CA LEU A 12 -6.46 13.41 -53.42
C LEU A 12 -7.18 13.91 -52.16
N PHE A 13 -8.35 13.35 -51.88
CA PHE A 13 -9.03 13.51 -50.60
C PHE A 13 -8.28 12.65 -49.57
N VAL A 14 -7.21 13.21 -48.98
CA VAL A 14 -6.60 12.63 -47.78
C VAL A 14 -7.61 12.84 -46.65
N GLY A 15 -8.48 11.86 -46.46
CA GLY A 15 -9.30 11.77 -45.26
C GLY A 15 -8.36 11.68 -44.07
N ALA A 16 -8.17 12.79 -43.37
CA ALA A 16 -7.56 12.80 -42.05
C ALA A 16 -8.49 11.98 -41.15
N VAL A 17 -8.22 10.67 -41.04
CA VAL A 17 -8.75 9.87 -39.94
C VAL A 17 -8.06 10.42 -38.71
N GLY A 18 -8.69 11.42 -38.10
CA GLY A 18 -8.32 11.88 -36.78
C GLY A 18 -8.46 10.68 -35.86
N ILE A 19 -7.34 10.05 -35.53
CA ILE A 19 -7.25 9.17 -34.37
C ILE A 19 -7.53 10.09 -33.19
N ASN A 20 -8.81 10.22 -32.82
CA ASN A 20 -9.18 10.83 -31.56
C ASN A 20 -8.58 9.91 -30.50
N ALA A 21 -7.45 10.33 -29.93
CA ALA A 21 -6.83 9.65 -28.81
C ALA A 21 -7.87 9.54 -27.70
N GLN A 22 -8.39 8.32 -27.51
CA GLN A 22 -9.42 8.02 -26.54
C GLN A 22 -8.93 8.45 -25.15
N SER A 23 -9.78 9.21 -24.47
CA SER A 23 -9.50 9.70 -23.13
C SER A 23 -10.31 8.90 -22.12
N TYR A 24 -9.68 8.54 -21.01
CA TYR A 24 -10.21 7.65 -20.00
C TYR A 24 -10.34 8.37 -18.67
N GLN A 25 -11.49 8.22 -18.04
CA GLN A 25 -11.67 8.60 -16.64
C GLN A 25 -11.21 7.43 -15.76
N LEU A 26 -9.96 7.51 -15.30
CA LEU A 26 -9.36 6.53 -14.40
C LEU A 26 -9.91 6.76 -12.99
N ARG A 27 -10.64 5.80 -12.44
CA ARG A 27 -11.21 5.84 -11.08
C ARG A 27 -11.74 4.47 -10.68
N TYR A 28 -11.90 4.24 -9.38
CA TYR A 28 -12.64 3.11 -8.85
C TYR A 28 -14.15 3.27 -9.13
N LYS A 29 -14.74 2.23 -9.74
CA LYS A 29 -16.18 2.12 -10.05
C LYS A 29 -16.70 0.79 -9.54
N LEU A 30 -16.45 0.52 -8.26
CA LEU A 30 -16.72 -0.77 -7.64
C LEU A 30 -18.23 -1.02 -7.53
N LYS A 31 -18.66 -2.24 -7.86
CA LYS A 31 -20.06 -2.64 -7.87
C LYS A 31 -20.50 -3.02 -6.45
N ASN A 32 -21.59 -2.43 -5.97
CA ASN A 32 -22.12 -2.70 -4.63
C ASN A 32 -22.42 -4.19 -4.43
N GLY A 33 -21.96 -4.76 -3.31
CA GLY A 33 -22.10 -6.18 -2.98
C GLY A 33 -21.16 -7.12 -3.73
N GLN A 34 -20.41 -6.65 -4.73
CA GLN A 34 -19.41 -7.48 -5.41
C GLN A 34 -18.19 -7.65 -4.52
N GLU A 35 -17.67 -8.87 -4.43
CA GLU A 35 -16.44 -9.16 -3.71
C GLU A 35 -15.23 -8.89 -4.60
N TYR A 36 -14.28 -8.15 -4.05
CA TYR A 36 -12.98 -7.87 -4.65
C TYR A 36 -11.91 -8.46 -3.77
N ARG A 37 -11.20 -9.48 -4.26
CA ARG A 37 -10.08 -10.10 -3.56
C ARG A 37 -8.79 -9.81 -4.30
N PHE A 38 -7.73 -9.54 -3.54
CA PHE A 38 -6.39 -9.66 -4.07
C PHE A 38 -5.50 -10.43 -3.11
N TYR A 39 -4.65 -11.24 -3.69
CA TYR A 39 -3.46 -11.78 -3.06
C TYR A 39 -2.36 -10.73 -3.10
N GLN A 40 -1.64 -10.56 -2.01
CA GLN A 40 -0.42 -9.75 -1.93
C GLN A 40 0.71 -10.61 -1.38
N GLU A 41 1.90 -10.45 -1.94
CA GLU A 41 3.16 -10.97 -1.40
C GLU A 41 4.20 -9.86 -1.38
N THR A 42 4.72 -9.54 -0.21
CA THR A 42 5.76 -8.55 0.00
C THR A 42 6.99 -9.23 0.61
N LYS A 43 8.12 -9.16 -0.09
CA LYS A 43 9.43 -9.56 0.43
C LYS A 43 10.24 -8.31 0.70
N MET A 44 10.86 -8.24 1.86
CA MET A 44 11.63 -7.08 2.29
C MET A 44 12.90 -7.52 2.99
N ASN A 45 14.01 -6.91 2.63
CA ASN A 45 15.27 -7.02 3.35
C ASN A 45 15.58 -5.68 4.00
N ILE A 46 15.80 -5.70 5.30
CA ILE A 46 16.19 -4.54 6.08
C ILE A 46 17.61 -4.78 6.58
N THR A 47 18.51 -3.84 6.31
CA THR A 47 19.87 -3.83 6.87
C THR A 47 20.00 -2.63 7.79
N GLN A 48 20.46 -2.85 9.02
CA GLN A 48 20.69 -1.82 10.02
C GLN A 48 22.06 -1.97 10.67
N SER A 49 22.70 -0.85 11.02
CA SER A 49 23.99 -0.85 11.73
C SER A 49 23.82 -0.32 13.14
N LEU A 50 23.88 -1.22 14.13
CA LEU A 50 23.81 -0.90 15.55
C LEU A 50 25.24 -0.80 16.11
N GLY A 51 25.90 0.34 15.87
CA GLY A 51 27.32 0.51 16.22
C GLY A 51 28.21 -0.43 15.40
N ILE A 52 28.85 -1.39 16.06
CA ILE A 52 29.72 -2.40 15.40
C ILE A 52 28.95 -3.63 14.90
N ILE A 53 27.67 -3.76 15.25
CA ILE A 53 26.85 -4.92 14.89
C ILE A 53 26.03 -4.56 13.64
N GLU A 54 26.25 -5.29 12.55
CA GLU A 54 25.36 -5.26 11.39
C GLU A 54 24.23 -6.27 11.58
N GLN A 55 23.00 -5.82 11.36
CA GLN A 55 21.80 -6.64 11.45
C GLN A 55 21.08 -6.71 10.11
N GLU A 56 20.82 -7.93 9.65
CA GLU A 56 19.91 -8.21 8.54
C GLU A 56 18.59 -8.75 9.10
N ILE A 57 17.47 -8.22 8.59
CA ILE A 57 16.11 -8.65 8.93
C ILE A 57 15.39 -8.95 7.64
N LYS A 58 14.99 -10.21 7.44
CA LYS A 58 14.26 -10.66 6.25
C LYS A 58 12.80 -10.85 6.61
N ASN A 59 11.94 -10.12 5.91
CA ASN A 59 10.50 -10.17 6.08
C ASN A 59 9.83 -10.68 4.81
N GLU A 60 8.85 -11.56 4.97
CA GLU A 60 7.96 -12.01 3.93
C GLU A 60 6.53 -12.00 4.48
N PHE A 61 5.66 -11.23 3.83
CA PHE A 61 4.24 -11.13 4.16
C PHE A 61 3.43 -11.63 2.96
N LYS A 62 2.49 -12.54 3.19
CA LYS A 62 1.55 -13.00 2.16
C LYS A 62 0.15 -12.99 2.70
N GLY A 63 -0.84 -12.73 1.85
CA GLY A 63 -2.22 -12.81 2.31
C GLY A 63 -3.22 -12.47 1.23
N ILE A 64 -4.48 -12.75 1.54
CA ILE A 64 -5.63 -12.37 0.74
C ILE A 64 -6.45 -11.39 1.57
N THR A 65 -6.74 -10.23 0.98
CA THR A 65 -7.66 -9.25 1.55
C THR A 65 -8.90 -9.18 0.68
N ARG A 66 -10.08 -9.27 1.30
CA ARG A 66 -11.38 -9.08 0.66
C ARG A 66 -11.87 -7.67 0.90
N PHE A 67 -12.46 -7.06 -0.12
CA PHE A 67 -13.18 -5.80 -0.06
C PHE A 67 -14.56 -5.98 -0.68
N ILE A 68 -15.60 -5.49 0.00
CA ILE A 68 -16.98 -5.50 -0.49
C ILE A 68 -17.51 -4.07 -0.40
N PRO A 69 -17.83 -3.40 -1.52
CA PRO A 69 -18.51 -2.12 -1.47
C PRO A 69 -19.91 -2.33 -0.89
N ILE A 70 -20.22 -1.61 0.19
CA ILE A 70 -21.48 -1.73 0.94
C ILE A 70 -22.32 -0.45 0.90
N GLY A 71 -21.84 0.59 0.23
CA GLY A 71 -22.55 1.85 0.08
C GLY A 71 -21.64 3.00 -0.29
N LYS A 72 -22.17 4.22 -0.14
CA LYS A 72 -21.47 5.47 -0.39
C LYS A 72 -21.71 6.49 0.71
N GLU A 73 -20.76 7.41 0.87
CA GLU A 73 -20.88 8.64 1.64
C GLU A 73 -20.56 9.82 0.71
N GLY A 74 -21.58 10.50 0.21
CA GLY A 74 -21.42 11.38 -0.94
C GLY A 74 -20.88 10.60 -2.16
N GLU A 75 -19.73 11.02 -2.68
CA GLU A 75 -19.03 10.32 -3.77
C GLU A 75 -18.07 9.21 -3.28
N ASN A 76 -17.79 9.16 -1.98
CA ASN A 76 -16.85 8.19 -1.41
C ASN A 76 -17.45 6.79 -1.36
N ILE A 77 -16.61 5.79 -1.56
CA ILE A 77 -16.98 4.37 -1.54
C ILE A 77 -16.75 3.83 -0.13
N ILE A 78 -17.78 3.20 0.44
CA ILE A 78 -17.67 2.50 1.72
C ILE A 78 -17.39 1.03 1.43
N LEU A 79 -16.25 0.54 1.91
CA LEU A 79 -15.81 -0.84 1.79
C LEU A 79 -15.93 -1.55 3.13
N ASN A 80 -16.50 -2.75 3.13
CA ASN A 80 -16.30 -3.73 4.19
C ASN A 80 -15.09 -4.59 3.81
N ALA A 81 -14.04 -4.55 4.61
CA ALA A 81 -12.76 -5.20 4.33
C ALA A 81 -12.42 -6.26 5.38
N SER A 82 -11.71 -7.30 4.96
CA SER A 82 -11.25 -8.36 5.87
C SER A 82 -9.97 -9.03 5.37
N PHE A 83 -9.06 -9.34 6.28
CA PHE A 83 -7.92 -10.20 6.01
C PHE A 83 -8.39 -11.66 6.04
N GLU A 84 -8.53 -12.30 4.88
CA GLU A 84 -8.99 -13.69 4.79
C GLU A 84 -7.87 -14.68 5.11
N THR A 85 -6.65 -14.38 4.66
CA THR A 85 -5.46 -15.19 4.94
C THR A 85 -4.25 -14.31 5.21
N MET A 86 -3.32 -14.82 6.02
CA MET A 86 -2.08 -14.14 6.34
C MET A 86 -0.98 -15.14 6.66
N ILE A 87 0.17 -14.97 6.03
CA ILE A 87 1.42 -15.64 6.33
C ILE A 87 2.45 -14.55 6.62
N ILE A 88 3.16 -14.71 7.74
CA ILE A 88 4.22 -13.79 8.17
C ILE A 88 5.45 -14.62 8.46
N HIS A 89 6.54 -14.29 7.78
CA HIS A 89 7.85 -14.81 8.09
C HIS A 89 8.78 -13.62 8.34
N ILE A 90 9.32 -13.53 9.54
CA ILE A 90 10.32 -12.53 9.93
C ILE A 90 11.51 -13.30 10.49
N GLU A 91 12.67 -13.10 9.89
CA GLU A 91 13.94 -13.70 10.31
C GLU A 91 14.90 -12.60 10.74
N SER A 92 15.43 -12.68 11.95
CA SER A 92 16.47 -11.77 12.46
C SER A 92 17.36 -12.48 13.48
N MET A 93 18.52 -11.89 13.80
CA MET A 93 19.38 -12.41 14.87
C MET A 93 18.74 -12.42 16.26
N MET A 94 17.77 -11.52 16.51
CA MET A 94 17.18 -11.31 17.84
C MET A 94 15.90 -12.12 18.06
N PHE A 95 15.11 -12.27 17.01
CA PHE A 95 13.83 -12.97 17.06
C PHE A 95 13.44 -13.47 15.67
N ASN A 96 12.65 -14.55 15.65
CA ASN A 96 12.02 -15.07 14.44
C ASN A 96 10.51 -15.18 14.67
N ILE A 97 9.72 -14.83 13.66
CA ILE A 97 8.28 -15.01 13.65
C ILE A 97 7.93 -15.86 12.43
N ASN A 98 7.17 -16.92 12.65
CA ASN A 98 6.60 -17.73 11.58
C ASN A 98 5.13 -17.98 11.90
N TYR A 99 4.25 -17.32 11.16
CA TYR A 99 2.80 -17.41 11.35
C TYR A 99 2.13 -17.73 10.01
N ASP A 100 1.12 -18.59 10.07
CA ASP A 100 0.34 -19.03 8.92
C ASP A 100 -1.11 -19.25 9.38
N SER A 101 -2.01 -18.39 8.92
CA SER A 101 -3.42 -18.40 9.32
C SER A 101 -4.17 -19.68 8.92
N SER A 102 -3.60 -20.51 8.05
CA SER A 102 -4.18 -21.80 7.67
C SER A 102 -3.86 -22.92 8.65
N LYS A 103 -2.91 -22.69 9.58
CA LYS A 103 -2.46 -23.69 10.55
C LYS A 103 -3.08 -23.46 11.93
N PRO A 104 -3.29 -24.53 12.71
CA PRO A 104 -3.73 -24.39 14.10
C PRO A 104 -2.75 -23.54 14.91
N VAL A 105 -3.28 -22.57 15.65
CA VAL A 105 -2.49 -21.74 16.57
C VAL A 105 -2.31 -22.46 17.90
N GLN A 106 -1.08 -22.54 18.39
CA GLN A 106 -0.81 -23.08 19.72
C GLN A 106 -1.19 -22.07 20.81
N ALA A 107 -1.81 -22.52 21.89
CA ALA A 107 -2.30 -21.63 22.96
C ALA A 107 -1.19 -20.79 23.64
N ASN A 108 0.06 -21.27 23.63
CA ASN A 108 1.21 -20.56 24.18
C ASN A 108 1.89 -19.60 23.19
N ASP A 109 1.57 -19.68 21.90
CA ASP A 109 2.11 -18.78 20.88
C ASP A 109 1.33 -17.47 20.87
N LYS A 110 1.74 -16.56 21.75
CA LYS A 110 1.10 -15.27 21.93
C LYS A 110 1.09 -14.44 20.64
N VAL A 111 2.13 -14.56 19.81
CA VAL A 111 2.27 -13.79 18.57
C VAL A 111 1.28 -14.31 17.52
N ALA A 112 1.20 -15.63 17.34
CA ALA A 112 0.23 -16.24 16.42
C ALA A 112 -1.23 -15.99 16.85
N ASN A 113 -1.53 -16.06 18.16
CA ASN A 113 -2.87 -15.79 18.67
C ASN A 113 -3.33 -14.35 18.37
N ILE A 114 -2.40 -13.41 18.46
CA ILE A 114 -2.64 -12.00 18.16
C ILE A 114 -3.02 -11.82 16.68
N TYR A 115 -2.21 -12.35 15.75
CA TYR A 115 -2.52 -12.23 14.32
C TYR A 115 -3.81 -12.95 13.95
N ASN A 116 -4.08 -14.11 14.55
CA ASN A 116 -5.30 -14.87 14.31
C ASN A 116 -6.56 -14.13 14.79
N GLY A 117 -6.45 -13.27 15.80
CA GLY A 117 -7.56 -12.48 16.33
C GLY A 117 -8.17 -11.49 15.32
N VAL A 118 -7.42 -11.08 14.29
CA VAL A 118 -7.89 -10.16 13.25
C VAL A 118 -8.28 -10.84 11.94
N ILE A 119 -7.93 -12.11 11.74
CA ILE A 119 -8.26 -12.86 10.51
C ILE A 119 -9.77 -13.13 10.44
N GLY A 120 -10.34 -12.91 9.26
CA GLY A 120 -11.76 -13.09 8.97
C GLY A 120 -12.68 -12.09 9.68
N LYS A 121 -12.12 -11.13 10.41
CA LYS A 121 -12.87 -10.04 11.03
C LYS A 121 -13.02 -8.90 10.04
N ASP A 122 -14.20 -8.31 10.05
CA ASP A 122 -14.55 -7.21 9.17
C ASP A 122 -14.19 -5.87 9.82
N PHE A 123 -13.63 -4.97 9.04
CA PHE A 123 -13.45 -3.56 9.36
C PHE A 123 -13.92 -2.70 8.18
N LYS A 124 -14.28 -1.44 8.44
CA LYS A 124 -14.77 -0.55 7.39
C LYS A 124 -13.65 0.36 6.92
N MET A 125 -13.61 0.62 5.62
CA MET A 125 -12.72 1.58 5.00
C MET A 125 -13.54 2.51 4.09
N VAL A 126 -13.24 3.80 4.13
CA VAL A 126 -13.86 4.78 3.22
C VAL A 126 -12.80 5.34 2.31
N ILE A 127 -13.00 5.23 1.00
CA ILE A 127 -12.07 5.74 -0.01
C ILE A 127 -12.76 6.69 -0.98
N THR A 128 -12.01 7.63 -1.54
CA THR A 128 -12.49 8.42 -2.67
C THR A 128 -12.51 7.56 -3.95
N PRO A 129 -13.24 7.96 -5.00
CA PRO A 129 -13.14 7.31 -6.32
C PRO A 129 -11.71 7.30 -6.89
N GLN A 130 -10.81 8.17 -6.39
CA GLN A 130 -9.42 8.25 -6.80
C GLN A 130 -8.48 7.35 -5.97
N GLY A 131 -8.98 6.75 -4.89
CA GLY A 131 -8.23 5.83 -4.02
C GLY A 131 -7.61 6.45 -2.78
N GLU A 132 -7.88 7.73 -2.51
CA GLU A 132 -7.47 8.34 -1.24
C GLU A 132 -8.25 7.68 -0.10
N VAL A 133 -7.53 7.22 0.93
CA VAL A 133 -8.12 6.63 2.13
C VAL A 133 -8.54 7.74 3.08
N ILE A 134 -9.84 7.87 3.31
CA ILE A 134 -10.42 8.91 4.17
C ILE A 134 -10.37 8.49 5.64
N ARG A 135 -10.71 7.24 5.94
CA ARG A 135 -10.68 6.66 7.30
C ARG A 135 -10.80 5.14 7.29
N ILE A 136 -10.39 4.53 8.40
CA ILE A 136 -10.59 3.10 8.68
C ILE A 136 -11.28 2.96 10.04
N ASP A 137 -12.49 2.39 10.03
CA ASP A 137 -13.31 2.23 11.23
C ASP A 137 -13.30 0.77 11.72
N GLY A 138 -13.24 0.58 13.04
CA GLY A 138 -13.46 -0.71 13.70
C GLY A 138 -12.21 -1.55 13.97
N ILE A 139 -11.06 -1.19 13.38
CA ILE A 139 -9.82 -1.97 13.55
C ILE A 139 -9.28 -1.96 14.99
N ASP A 140 -9.38 -0.82 15.68
CA ASP A 140 -8.95 -0.72 17.09
C ASP A 140 -9.78 -1.61 18.01
N LYS A 141 -11.07 -1.79 17.70
CA LYS A 141 -11.93 -2.73 18.42
C LYS A 141 -11.45 -4.16 18.19
N LEU A 142 -11.10 -4.53 16.96
CA LEU A 142 -10.57 -5.86 16.66
C LEU A 142 -9.26 -6.14 17.40
N ILE A 143 -8.37 -5.15 17.49
CA ILE A 143 -7.12 -5.24 18.26
C ILE A 143 -7.43 -5.43 19.75
N ASN A 144 -8.37 -4.66 20.30
CA ASN A 144 -8.79 -4.78 21.69
C ASN A 144 -9.38 -6.16 21.99
N ASP A 145 -10.28 -6.64 21.14
CA ASP A 145 -10.90 -7.96 21.28
C ASP A 145 -9.86 -9.08 21.17
N ALA A 146 -8.91 -8.98 20.22
CA ALA A 146 -7.81 -9.94 20.08
C ALA A 146 -6.97 -10.04 21.36
N VAL A 147 -6.57 -8.91 21.95
CA VAL A 147 -5.80 -8.89 23.21
C VAL A 147 -6.62 -9.42 24.39
N ASN A 148 -7.91 -9.08 24.49
CA ASN A 148 -8.78 -9.54 25.57
C ASN A 148 -9.02 -11.07 25.50
N ASN A 149 -9.07 -11.64 24.30
CA ASN A 149 -9.27 -13.07 24.09
C ASN A 149 -8.05 -13.94 24.47
N MET A 150 -6.90 -13.32 24.78
CA MET A 150 -5.71 -14.04 25.26
C MET A 150 -5.80 -14.44 26.75
N GLY A 151 -6.89 -14.05 27.44
CA GLY A 151 -7.12 -14.36 28.86
C GLY A 151 -6.56 -13.31 29.81
N ASP A 152 -6.29 -13.71 31.05
CA ASP A 152 -5.87 -12.82 32.13
C ASP A 152 -4.41 -12.36 31.98
N LEU A 153 -4.20 -11.37 31.12
CA LEU A 153 -2.94 -10.64 31.01
C LEU A 153 -2.85 -9.56 32.09
N GLN A 154 -1.65 -9.35 32.63
CA GLN A 154 -1.40 -8.18 33.47
C GLN A 154 -1.72 -6.88 32.70
N PRO A 155 -2.33 -5.86 33.34
CA PRO A 155 -2.77 -4.65 32.65
C PRO A 155 -1.68 -3.95 31.83
N GLN A 156 -0.45 -3.89 32.35
CA GLN A 156 0.69 -3.29 31.64
C GLN A 156 1.06 -4.06 30.37
N VAL A 157 1.04 -5.40 30.44
CA VAL A 157 1.35 -6.28 29.30
C VAL A 157 0.29 -6.14 28.22
N ALA A 158 -1.00 -6.16 28.61
CA ALA A 158 -2.10 -5.98 27.68
C ALA A 158 -2.05 -4.59 27.01
N SER A 159 -1.72 -3.53 27.76
CA SER A 159 -1.54 -2.19 27.21
C SER A 159 -0.41 -2.11 26.18
N GLN A 160 0.75 -2.68 26.49
CA GLN A 160 1.89 -2.70 25.58
C GLN A 160 1.60 -3.51 24.30
N MET A 161 0.87 -4.63 24.43
CA MET A 161 0.43 -5.42 23.28
C MET A 161 -0.51 -4.63 22.36
N ARG A 162 -1.51 -3.94 22.93
CA ARG A 162 -2.41 -3.07 22.15
C ARG A 162 -1.63 -1.99 21.39
N LYS A 163 -0.72 -1.27 22.07
CA LYS A 163 0.11 -0.24 21.42
C LYS A 163 0.95 -0.80 20.29
N THR A 164 1.57 -1.96 20.50
CA THR A 164 2.37 -2.65 19.47
C THR A 164 1.49 -3.02 18.27
N LEU A 165 0.31 -3.59 18.52
CA LEU A 165 -0.62 -3.98 17.47
C LEU A 165 -1.18 -2.79 16.69
N SER A 166 -1.58 -1.72 17.38
CA SER A 166 -2.03 -0.49 16.74
C SER A 166 -0.93 0.12 15.87
N GLY A 167 0.35 0.02 16.27
CA GLY A 167 1.47 0.45 15.45
C GLY A 167 1.63 -0.30 14.12
N HIS A 168 1.14 -1.54 14.03
CA HIS A 168 1.27 -2.38 12.82
C HIS A 168 -0.04 -2.50 12.01
N PHE A 169 -1.18 -2.57 12.70
CA PHE A 169 -2.50 -2.84 12.12
C PHE A 169 -3.55 -1.81 12.52
N GLY A 170 -3.21 -0.81 13.33
CA GLY A 170 -4.14 0.26 13.66
C GLY A 170 -4.48 1.11 12.44
N GLU A 171 -5.43 2.02 12.63
CA GLU A 171 -5.96 2.87 11.56
C GLU A 171 -4.85 3.59 10.78
N GLU A 172 -3.90 4.24 11.46
CA GLU A 172 -2.81 4.99 10.83
C GLU A 172 -1.92 4.12 9.95
N ALA A 173 -1.52 2.95 10.46
CA ALA A 173 -0.65 2.02 9.76
C ALA A 173 -1.36 1.44 8.51
N LEU A 174 -2.61 1.00 8.66
CA LEU A 174 -3.39 0.49 7.53
C LEU A 174 -3.71 1.58 6.52
N SER A 175 -4.06 2.78 6.96
CA SER A 175 -4.35 3.91 6.05
C SER A 175 -3.13 4.24 5.20
N GLY A 176 -1.94 4.32 5.81
CA GLY A 176 -0.69 4.52 5.07
C GLY A 176 -0.41 3.39 4.06
N ASN A 177 -0.58 2.13 4.48
CA ASN A 177 -0.35 0.97 3.62
C ASN A 177 -1.34 0.92 2.43
N MET A 178 -2.62 1.18 2.68
CA MET A 178 -3.64 1.21 1.64
C MET A 178 -3.46 2.41 0.72
N ALA A 179 -3.09 3.58 1.25
CA ALA A 179 -2.81 4.76 0.43
C ALA A 179 -1.63 4.55 -0.54
N MET A 180 -0.60 3.78 -0.15
CA MET A 180 0.50 3.42 -1.08
C MET A 180 0.03 2.60 -2.29
N LEU A 181 -1.02 1.79 -2.12
CA LEU A 181 -1.56 0.93 -3.17
C LEU A 181 -2.65 1.63 -3.98
N LEU A 182 -3.58 2.32 -3.32
CA LEU A 182 -4.83 2.77 -3.92
C LEU A 182 -4.73 4.15 -4.59
N SER A 183 -3.86 5.06 -4.09
CA SER A 183 -3.77 6.46 -4.50
C SER A 183 -3.03 6.66 -5.82
N MET A 184 -3.61 6.18 -6.93
CA MET A 184 -2.99 6.23 -8.26
C MET A 184 -3.79 6.99 -9.31
N TYR A 185 -5.06 7.31 -9.05
CA TYR A 185 -5.94 7.88 -10.08
C TYR A 185 -6.00 9.42 -10.04
N PRO A 186 -5.86 10.09 -11.21
CA PRO A 186 -6.03 11.53 -11.31
C PRO A 186 -7.51 11.94 -11.29
N SER A 187 -7.77 13.21 -11.01
CA SER A 187 -9.11 13.80 -11.16
C SER A 187 -9.51 14.01 -12.63
N GLU A 188 -8.53 14.29 -13.48
CA GLU A 188 -8.71 14.56 -14.91
C GLU A 188 -8.70 13.28 -15.75
N ASN A 189 -9.34 13.34 -16.93
CA ASN A 189 -9.26 12.24 -17.89
C ASN A 189 -7.84 12.17 -18.50
N LYS A 190 -7.40 10.95 -18.82
CA LYS A 190 -6.06 10.68 -19.36
C LYS A 190 -6.13 9.89 -20.65
N LYS A 191 -5.25 10.22 -21.59
CA LYS A 191 -4.98 9.46 -22.81
C LYS A 191 -3.79 8.54 -22.57
N VAL A 192 -3.66 7.50 -23.41
CA VAL A 192 -2.45 6.67 -23.39
C VAL A 192 -1.23 7.55 -23.68
N GLY A 193 -0.21 7.41 -22.84
CA GLY A 193 1.01 8.24 -22.85
C GLY A 193 0.96 9.44 -21.90
N ASP A 194 -0.20 9.85 -21.41
CA ASP A 194 -0.29 10.97 -20.47
C ASP A 194 0.30 10.60 -19.11
N THR A 195 0.93 11.59 -18.47
CA THR A 195 1.47 11.50 -17.11
C THR A 195 0.69 12.38 -16.13
N TRP A 196 0.77 12.04 -14.84
CA TRP A 196 0.26 12.88 -13.74
C TRP A 196 1.00 12.58 -12.44
N SER A 197 1.06 13.59 -11.58
CA SER A 197 1.68 13.46 -10.27
C SER A 197 0.62 13.26 -9.19
N MET A 198 0.87 12.32 -8.29
CA MET A 198 0.12 12.11 -7.05
C MET A 198 1.04 12.37 -5.87
N ASN A 199 0.63 13.23 -4.94
CA ASN A 199 1.32 13.43 -3.67
C ASN A 199 0.48 12.82 -2.56
N THR A 200 0.97 11.74 -1.97
CA THR A 200 0.28 10.98 -0.93
C THR A 200 1.01 11.17 0.40
N LYS A 201 0.30 11.64 1.41
CA LYS A 201 0.78 11.63 2.79
C LYS A 201 0.60 10.24 3.38
N LEU A 202 1.66 9.68 3.92
CA LEU A 202 1.66 8.38 4.58
C LEU A 202 1.60 8.64 6.09
N THR A 203 0.44 8.35 6.68
CA THR A 203 0.14 8.59 8.11
C THR A 203 0.67 7.50 9.04
N SER A 204 1.38 6.50 8.52
CA SER A 204 2.06 5.47 9.32
C SER A 204 3.08 6.07 10.31
N ALA A 205 3.61 5.24 11.22
CA ALA A 205 4.64 5.62 12.20
C ALA A 205 5.87 6.33 11.61
N LEU A 206 6.19 6.10 10.33
CA LEU A 206 7.30 6.74 9.62
C LEU A 206 7.02 8.19 9.23
N LYS A 207 5.74 8.60 9.21
CA LYS A 207 5.23 9.90 8.73
C LYS A 207 5.99 10.41 7.50
N ALA A 208 5.53 10.00 6.33
CA ALA A 208 6.26 10.23 5.08
C ALA A 208 5.39 10.85 4.00
N THR A 209 6.03 11.30 2.93
CA THR A 209 5.38 11.70 1.68
C THR A 209 5.83 10.78 0.57
N LEU A 210 4.88 10.34 -0.27
CA LEU A 210 5.13 9.62 -1.50
C LEU A 210 4.70 10.53 -2.66
N ASN A 211 5.68 11.01 -3.41
CA ASN A 211 5.45 11.77 -4.65
C ASN A 211 5.62 10.80 -5.83
N ASN A 212 4.53 10.45 -6.50
CA ASN A 212 4.53 9.45 -7.56
C ASN A 212 4.15 10.07 -8.90
N GLU A 213 4.96 9.88 -9.93
CA GLU A 213 4.64 10.21 -11.31
C GLU A 213 4.09 8.97 -12.01
N TRP A 214 2.79 8.99 -12.26
CA TRP A 214 2.07 7.94 -12.95
C TRP A 214 1.98 8.21 -14.46
N THR A 215 1.92 7.14 -15.24
CA THR A 215 1.69 7.14 -16.68
C THR A 215 0.61 6.13 -17.04
N LEU A 216 -0.35 6.51 -17.88
CA LEU A 216 -1.24 5.56 -18.55
C LEU A 216 -0.49 4.95 -19.74
N ALA A 217 0.22 3.86 -19.50
CA ALA A 217 1.12 3.27 -20.49
C ALA A 217 0.38 2.55 -21.62
N ASP A 218 -0.78 1.95 -21.33
CA ASP A 218 -1.60 1.26 -22.32
C ASP A 218 -3.07 1.18 -21.88
N ALA A 219 -3.96 1.04 -22.85
CA ALA A 219 -5.40 0.86 -22.65
C ALA A 219 -5.98 -0.07 -23.73
N ALA A 220 -5.91 -1.38 -23.48
CA ALA A 220 -6.37 -2.41 -24.41
C ALA A 220 -6.99 -3.59 -23.65
N ASN A 221 -7.78 -4.43 -24.34
CA ASN A 221 -8.34 -5.67 -23.79
C ASN A 221 -9.09 -5.50 -22.45
N ASN A 222 -9.86 -4.40 -22.32
CA ASN A 222 -10.58 -4.04 -21.08
C ASN A 222 -9.65 -3.88 -19.85
N GLN A 223 -8.38 -3.53 -20.08
CA GLN A 223 -7.40 -3.26 -19.03
C GLN A 223 -6.67 -1.93 -19.25
N TRP A 224 -6.31 -1.25 -18.16
CA TRP A 224 -5.34 -0.16 -18.18
C TRP A 224 -4.02 -0.64 -17.60
N LYS A 225 -2.92 -0.29 -18.25
CA LYS A 225 -1.57 -0.47 -17.73
C LYS A 225 -1.06 0.85 -17.18
N LEU A 226 -0.78 0.88 -15.88
CA LEU A 226 -0.27 2.05 -15.17
C LEU A 226 1.19 1.80 -14.78
N LYS A 227 2.05 2.79 -15.00
CA LYS A 227 3.43 2.78 -14.51
C LYS A 227 3.65 3.96 -13.58
N GLY A 228 4.27 3.75 -12.43
CA GLY A 228 4.54 4.77 -11.43
C GLY A 228 6.02 4.82 -11.07
N ASN A 229 6.57 6.03 -10.99
CA ASN A 229 7.90 6.30 -10.45
C ASN A 229 7.76 7.25 -9.25
N GLY A 230 7.99 6.71 -8.06
CA GLY A 230 7.77 7.37 -6.79
C GLY A 230 9.06 7.76 -6.07
N ARG A 231 8.99 8.86 -5.32
CA ARG A 231 9.97 9.23 -4.31
C ARG A 231 9.31 9.27 -2.93
N ILE A 232 9.87 8.52 -2.01
CA ILE A 232 9.46 8.47 -0.60
C ILE A 232 10.44 9.34 0.21
N THR A 233 9.91 10.20 1.06
CA THR A 233 10.70 11.02 1.99
C THR A 233 9.98 11.11 3.33
N THR A 234 10.65 10.78 4.42
CA THR A 234 10.11 10.98 5.78
C THR A 234 10.11 12.45 6.16
N LEU A 235 9.17 12.86 7.01
CA LEU A 235 9.03 14.25 7.43
C LEU A 235 10.05 14.68 8.49
N GLY A 236 10.82 13.74 9.06
CA GLY A 236 11.78 14.02 10.14
C GLY A 236 11.12 14.33 11.49
N GLU A 237 9.80 14.17 11.60
CA GLU A 237 9.06 14.40 12.83
C GLU A 237 9.38 13.36 13.90
N GLU A 238 9.40 13.81 15.16
CA GLU A 238 9.52 12.90 16.30
C GLU A 238 8.24 12.08 16.47
N SER A 239 8.42 10.78 16.67
CA SER A 239 7.38 9.83 17.02
C SER A 239 7.84 8.98 18.21
N GLU A 240 6.91 8.58 19.05
CA GLU A 240 7.20 7.69 20.17
C GLU A 240 6.88 6.24 19.79
N MET A 241 7.91 5.39 19.74
CA MET A 241 7.76 3.96 19.49
C MET A 241 8.30 3.19 20.70
N ASN A 242 7.44 2.36 21.30
CA ASN A 242 7.79 1.56 22.49
C ASN A 242 8.40 2.38 23.65
N GLY A 243 7.91 3.61 23.86
CA GLY A 243 8.40 4.50 24.92
C GLY A 243 9.70 5.22 24.60
N MET A 244 10.25 5.04 23.40
CA MET A 244 11.44 5.75 22.91
C MET A 244 11.03 6.81 21.90
N LYS A 245 11.57 8.02 22.04
CA LYS A 245 11.40 9.09 21.04
C LYS A 245 12.39 8.88 19.91
N MET A 246 11.87 8.82 18.69
CA MET A 246 12.63 8.53 17.49
C MET A 246 12.24 9.51 16.38
N SER A 247 13.18 9.84 15.50
CA SER A 247 12.89 10.51 14.23
C SER A 247 13.50 9.72 13.08
N PHE A 248 12.89 9.84 11.90
CA PHE A 248 13.28 9.12 10.71
C PHE A 248 13.75 10.11 9.65
N ASN A 249 14.96 9.93 9.15
CA ASN A 249 15.49 10.65 7.99
C ASN A 249 15.78 9.62 6.89
N LEU A 250 14.71 9.18 6.23
CA LEU A 250 14.74 8.16 5.20
C LEU A 250 14.26 8.76 3.88
N LYS A 251 14.95 8.39 2.80
CA LYS A 251 14.57 8.74 1.44
C LYS A 251 14.70 7.51 0.56
N GLY A 252 13.87 7.42 -0.47
CA GLY A 252 13.92 6.28 -1.36
C GLY A 252 13.14 6.47 -2.64
N ASN A 253 13.31 5.51 -3.54
CA ASN A 253 12.55 5.43 -4.77
C ASN A 253 11.59 4.23 -4.72
N GLN A 254 10.50 4.34 -5.46
CA GLN A 254 9.52 3.31 -5.67
C GLN A 254 9.22 3.18 -7.17
N ASP A 255 9.27 1.96 -7.70
CA ASP A 255 8.80 1.67 -9.05
C ASP A 255 7.52 0.85 -8.95
N SER A 256 6.56 1.11 -9.83
CA SER A 256 5.25 0.42 -9.82
C SER A 256 4.78 0.13 -11.24
N GLU A 257 4.26 -1.07 -11.45
CA GLU A 257 3.55 -1.45 -12.68
C GLU A 257 2.26 -2.18 -12.30
N PHE A 258 1.13 -1.56 -12.59
CA PHE A 258 -0.19 -2.09 -12.26
C PHE A 258 -1.02 -2.32 -13.51
N ILE A 259 -1.76 -3.42 -13.50
CA ILE A 259 -2.79 -3.74 -14.49
C ILE A 259 -4.11 -3.71 -13.76
N VAL A 260 -5.03 -2.88 -14.25
CA VAL A 260 -6.36 -2.70 -13.65
C VAL A 260 -7.45 -2.90 -14.70
N ASN A 261 -8.64 -3.32 -14.27
CA ASN A 261 -9.78 -3.51 -15.15
C ASN A 261 -10.45 -2.15 -15.46
N GLN A 262 -10.83 -1.91 -16.72
CA GLN A 262 -11.40 -0.60 -17.12
C GLN A 262 -12.85 -0.39 -16.65
N GLU A 263 -13.61 -1.45 -16.39
CA GLU A 263 -15.00 -1.36 -15.94
C GLU A 263 -15.10 -0.85 -14.51
N ASP A 264 -14.31 -1.43 -13.60
CA ASP A 264 -14.40 -1.17 -12.16
C ASP A 264 -13.17 -0.44 -11.59
N GLY A 265 -12.09 -0.29 -12.36
CA GLY A 265 -10.85 0.34 -11.91
C GLY A 265 -10.10 -0.48 -10.86
N TRP A 266 -10.45 -1.74 -10.65
CA TRP A 266 -9.81 -2.59 -9.65
C TRP A 266 -8.60 -3.33 -10.22
N PHE A 267 -7.70 -3.76 -9.33
CA PHE A 267 -6.51 -4.51 -9.70
C PHE A 267 -6.85 -5.83 -10.38
N VAL A 268 -6.10 -6.12 -11.44
CA VAL A 268 -5.92 -7.45 -12.01
C VAL A 268 -4.61 -8.03 -11.52
N SER A 269 -3.52 -7.25 -11.61
CA SER A 269 -2.21 -7.62 -11.05
C SER A 269 -1.32 -6.40 -10.87
N GLY A 270 -0.24 -6.54 -10.11
CA GLY A 270 0.71 -5.47 -9.90
C GLY A 270 2.07 -5.95 -9.43
N LYS A 271 3.10 -5.17 -9.74
CA LYS A 271 4.44 -5.30 -9.17
C LYS A 271 4.89 -3.93 -8.67
N GLN A 272 5.54 -3.93 -7.51
CA GLN A 272 6.13 -2.74 -6.92
C GLN A 272 7.49 -3.09 -6.32
N SER A 273 8.47 -2.22 -6.47
CA SER A 273 9.77 -2.33 -5.78
C SER A 273 10.13 -1.04 -5.10
N GLN A 274 10.80 -1.12 -3.95
CA GLN A 274 11.27 0.06 -3.22
C GLN A 274 12.73 -0.10 -2.83
N HIS A 275 13.44 1.02 -2.83
CA HIS A 275 14.78 1.15 -2.26
C HIS A 275 14.80 2.40 -1.40
N ILE A 276 14.89 2.21 -0.08
CA ILE A 276 14.85 3.28 0.91
C ILE A 276 16.14 3.20 1.72
N GLU A 277 16.77 4.34 1.98
CA GLU A 277 17.98 4.46 2.77
C GLU A 277 17.93 5.70 3.65
N GLY A 278 18.70 5.69 4.74
CA GLY A 278 18.90 6.85 5.59
C GLY A 278 19.23 6.47 7.01
N THR A 279 18.78 7.27 7.97
CA THR A 279 19.06 7.08 9.39
C THR A 279 17.81 7.15 10.24
N ILE A 280 17.81 6.35 11.30
CA ILE A 280 16.88 6.47 12.43
C ILE A 280 17.66 7.14 13.57
N SER A 281 17.15 8.25 14.09
CA SER A 281 17.74 8.93 15.25
C SER A 281 16.92 8.64 16.49
N MET A 282 17.52 7.96 17.46
CA MET A 282 16.95 7.67 18.78
C MET A 282 17.42 8.74 19.76
N LYS A 283 16.48 9.47 20.37
CA LYS A 283 16.83 10.49 21.37
C LYS A 283 17.38 9.87 22.65
N GLY A 284 18.31 10.57 23.27
CA GLY A 284 18.89 10.15 24.54
C GLY A 284 17.84 10.00 25.64
N ASN A 285 17.99 8.97 26.45
CA ASN A 285 17.14 8.70 27.62
C ASN A 285 18.01 8.30 28.82
N SER A 286 17.39 7.98 29.96
CA SER A 286 18.12 7.59 31.19
C SER A 286 19.01 6.35 31.02
N GLN A 287 18.71 5.47 30.06
CA GLN A 287 19.49 4.26 29.76
C GLN A 287 20.54 4.49 28.67
N MET A 288 20.28 5.40 27.73
CA MET A 288 21.17 5.75 26.62
C MET A 288 21.32 7.28 26.54
N PRO A 289 22.14 7.91 27.40
CA PRO A 289 22.15 9.37 27.55
C PRO A 289 22.52 10.14 26.28
N GLN A 290 23.34 9.56 25.41
CA GLN A 290 23.81 10.18 24.18
C GLN A 290 22.87 9.97 22.98
N GLY A 291 21.81 9.17 23.12
CA GLY A 291 21.03 8.70 21.99
C GLY A 291 21.85 7.84 21.04
N MET A 292 21.32 7.58 19.85
CA MET A 292 21.96 6.74 18.85
C MET A 292 21.41 7.03 17.46
N GLU A 293 22.28 7.03 16.45
CA GLU A 293 21.86 7.02 15.04
C GLU A 293 22.09 5.63 14.45
N VAL A 294 21.09 5.14 13.73
CA VAL A 294 21.09 3.81 13.12
C VAL A 294 20.93 3.98 11.62
N PRO A 295 22.02 3.84 10.84
CA PRO A 295 21.90 3.71 9.39
C PRO A 295 21.00 2.53 9.05
N MET A 296 20.08 2.75 8.12
CA MET A 296 19.10 1.76 7.69
C MET A 296 19.00 1.76 6.16
N LYS A 297 18.87 0.57 5.60
CA LYS A 297 18.52 0.33 4.22
C LYS A 297 17.37 -0.66 4.14
N VAL A 298 16.40 -0.39 3.28
CA VAL A 298 15.25 -1.24 3.02
C VAL A 298 15.15 -1.47 1.53
N VAL A 299 15.15 -2.75 1.13
CA VAL A 299 14.85 -3.18 -0.23
C VAL A 299 13.60 -4.03 -0.17
N SER A 300 12.57 -3.67 -0.91
CA SER A 300 11.32 -4.43 -0.93
C SER A 300 10.86 -4.72 -2.35
N SER A 301 10.15 -5.83 -2.50
CA SER A 301 9.40 -6.19 -3.69
C SER A 301 8.02 -6.67 -3.28
N THR A 302 6.99 -6.17 -3.95
CA THR A 302 5.60 -6.54 -3.72
C THR A 302 4.97 -7.01 -5.03
N TYR A 303 4.27 -8.12 -4.96
CA TYR A 303 3.43 -8.64 -6.02
C TYR A 303 1.97 -8.63 -5.55
N LEU A 304 1.07 -8.25 -6.44
CA LEU A 304 -0.36 -8.21 -6.20
C LEU A 304 -1.09 -8.91 -7.35
N GLU A 305 -2.12 -9.68 -7.04
CA GLU A 305 -2.89 -10.44 -8.03
C GLU A 305 -4.34 -10.57 -7.59
N LYS A 306 -5.28 -10.35 -8.52
CA LYS A 306 -6.70 -10.59 -8.28
C LYS A 306 -6.95 -12.08 -7.97
N ARG A 307 -7.86 -12.35 -7.04
CA ARG A 307 -8.33 -13.69 -6.69
C ARG A 307 -9.84 -13.80 -6.90
#